data_AF-A0A091T0C1-F1
#
_entry.id   AF-A0A091T0C1-F1
#
_cell.length_a   1.000
_cell.length_b   1.000
_cell.length_c   1.000
_cell.angle_alpha   90.00
_cell.angle_beta   90.00
_cell.angle_gamma   90.00
#
_symmetry.space_group_name_H-M   'P 1'
#
loop_
_entity.id
_entity.type
_entity.pdbx_description
1 polymer ?
#
loop_
_entity_poly.entity_id
_entity_poly.type
_entity_poly.pdbx_seq_one_letter_code
_entity_poly.pdbx_strand_id
1 'polypeptide(L)'
;QSVVYCHGGRIGFFQGDIRLLSDDMKALRPTIFPVVPRLLNRMYDKIFSQADTSLKRWVLEFAAKRKKAEVQNGIIRNDSLWDKLFFNKIQASLGGCVRMIVTGAAPASPTVLGFLRAALGCQVYEGYGQTECTAGCTFTTPGDWTSGHVGAPLPCNLIRLKDVEELNYFASKGEGEICVKGPNVFKGYLKDEEKTTEALDQEGWLHTGDIGKWLPNGTLKIIDRKKHIFKLAQGEYIAPEKIENIYIRSDPVAQIYVHGDSLQ
;
A
#
# COMPACT_ATOMS: atom_id res chain seq x y z
N GLN A 1 4.24 -9.59 12.97
CA GLN A 1 4.46 -9.20 14.40
C GLN A 1 5.22 -10.28 15.17
N SER A 2 4.85 -11.56 15.09
CA SER A 2 5.53 -12.66 15.81
C SER A 2 7.05 -12.69 15.61
N VAL A 3 7.54 -12.51 14.38
CA VAL A 3 8.98 -12.41 14.10
C VAL A 3 9.66 -11.30 14.91
N VAL A 4 9.03 -10.12 15.00
CA VAL A 4 9.58 -8.98 15.75
C VAL A 4 9.68 -9.31 17.25
N TYR A 5 8.65 -9.96 17.81
CA TYR A 5 8.66 -10.38 19.20
C TYR A 5 9.70 -11.46 19.51
N CYS A 6 9.82 -12.48 18.64
CA CYS A 6 10.81 -13.54 18.83
C CYS A 6 12.26 -13.01 18.84
N HIS A 7 12.50 -11.81 18.29
CA HIS A 7 13.81 -11.15 18.29
C HIS A 7 13.92 -10.02 19.33
N GLY A 8 13.03 -9.98 20.33
CA GLY A 8 13.10 -9.02 21.44
C GLY A 8 12.60 -7.61 21.10
N GLY A 9 11.83 -7.46 20.02
CA GLY A 9 11.18 -6.20 19.68
C GLY A 9 10.14 -5.77 20.71
N ARG A 10 9.86 -4.46 20.77
CA ARG A 10 8.89 -3.85 21.69
C ARG A 10 7.79 -3.17 20.89
N ILE A 11 6.56 -3.21 21.40
CA ILE A 11 5.43 -2.47 20.82
C ILE A 11 5.15 -1.24 21.67
N GLY A 12 5.08 -0.09 21.00
CA GLY A 12 4.54 1.13 21.57
C GLY A 12 3.05 1.23 21.27
N PHE A 13 2.25 1.50 22.29
CA PHE A 13 0.83 1.77 22.14
C PHE A 13 0.63 3.29 22.06
N PHE A 14 -0.07 3.73 21.00
CA PHE A 14 -0.43 5.14 20.84
C PHE A 14 -1.55 5.51 21.82
N GLN A 15 -1.69 6.79 22.15
CA GLN A 15 -2.61 7.30 23.16
C GLN A 15 -4.11 7.17 22.82
N GLY A 16 -4.47 6.56 21.68
CA GLY A 16 -5.85 6.45 21.20
C GLY A 16 -6.32 7.64 20.34
N ASP A 17 -5.55 8.72 20.27
CA ASP A 17 -5.86 9.90 19.45
C ASP A 17 -4.83 10.11 18.34
N ILE A 18 -5.28 10.03 17.09
CA ILE A 18 -4.45 10.21 15.89
C ILE A 18 -3.81 11.61 15.85
N ARG A 19 -4.42 12.62 16.48
CA ARG A 19 -3.87 13.99 16.54
C ARG A 19 -2.57 14.04 17.34
N LEU A 20 -2.43 13.17 18.35
CA LEU A 20 -1.25 13.07 19.22
C LEU A 20 -0.20 12.10 18.68
N LEU A 21 -0.46 11.45 17.55
CA LEU A 21 0.43 10.43 16.98
C LEU A 21 1.86 10.93 16.77
N SER A 22 2.05 12.19 16.39
CA SER A 22 3.43 12.72 16.23
C SER A 22 4.19 12.78 17.56
N ASP A 23 3.51 13.04 18.67
CA ASP A 23 4.13 13.10 19.99
C ASP A 23 4.41 11.69 20.52
N ASP A 24 3.50 10.76 20.29
CA ASP A 24 3.72 9.33 20.54
C ASP A 24 4.94 8.81 19.77
N MET A 25 5.08 9.15 18.48
CA MET A 25 6.21 8.72 17.66
C MET A 25 7.54 9.30 18.16
N LYS A 26 7.55 10.56 18.60
CA LYS A 26 8.75 11.18 19.20
C LYS A 26 9.14 10.51 20.51
N ALA A 27 8.18 10.17 21.36
CA ALA A 27 8.42 9.51 22.63
C ALA A 27 8.90 8.05 22.44
N LEU A 28 8.26 7.31 21.53
CA LEU A 28 8.51 5.89 21.30
C LEU A 28 9.73 5.61 20.42
N ARG A 29 10.12 6.57 19.56
CA ARG A 29 11.22 6.46 18.59
C ARG A 29 11.24 5.11 17.84
N PRO A 30 10.15 4.75 17.15
CA PRO A 30 10.01 3.43 16.55
C PRO A 30 11.01 3.20 15.42
N THR A 31 11.43 1.94 15.26
CA THR A 31 12.29 1.51 14.15
C THR A 31 11.53 0.89 12.98
N ILE A 32 10.34 0.37 13.26
CA ILE A 32 9.39 -0.18 12.29
C ILE A 32 8.07 0.56 12.49
N PHE A 33 7.50 1.07 11.40
CA PHE A 33 6.26 1.84 11.42
C PHE A 33 5.22 1.21 10.47
N PRO A 34 4.39 0.29 10.97
CA PRO A 34 3.22 -0.20 10.25
C PRO A 34 2.18 0.91 10.15
N VAL A 35 1.68 1.18 8.95
CA VAL A 35 0.83 2.35 8.69
C VAL A 35 -0.09 2.11 7.50
N VAL A 36 -1.27 2.73 7.53
CA VAL A 36 -2.22 2.68 6.40
C VAL A 36 -1.95 3.79 5.38
N PRO A 37 -2.26 3.61 4.08
CA PRO A 37 -2.00 4.58 3.03
C PRO A 37 -2.55 5.98 3.32
N ARG A 38 -3.72 6.07 3.95
CA ARG A 38 -4.34 7.35 4.32
C ARG A 38 -3.43 8.22 5.20
N LEU A 39 -2.72 7.61 6.15
CA LEU A 39 -1.81 8.35 7.02
C LEU A 39 -0.52 8.74 6.28
N LEU A 40 -0.06 7.90 5.34
CA LEU A 40 1.06 8.24 4.44
C LEU A 40 0.73 9.44 3.53
N ASN A 41 -0.48 9.47 2.96
CA ASN A 41 -0.96 10.61 2.17
C ASN A 41 -1.00 11.88 3.03
N ARG A 42 -1.58 11.82 4.24
CA ARG A 42 -1.59 12.96 5.17
C ARG A 42 -0.19 13.46 5.52
N MET A 43 0.78 12.55 5.69
CA MET A 43 2.18 12.92 5.91
C MET A 43 2.76 13.63 4.69
N TYR A 44 2.53 13.09 3.49
CA TYR A 44 2.94 13.70 2.22
C TYR A 44 2.37 15.12 2.08
N ASP A 45 1.07 15.32 2.28
CA ASP A 45 0.40 16.62 2.18
C ASP A 45 0.92 17.61 3.22
N LYS A 46 1.16 17.14 4.45
CA LYS A 46 1.76 17.96 5.53
C LYS A 46 3.17 18.42 5.18
N ILE A 47 3.96 17.61 4.49
CA ILE A 47 5.31 17.96 4.07
C ILE A 47 5.26 19.02 2.96
N PHE A 48 4.40 18.83 1.97
CA PHE A 48 4.25 19.78 0.85
C PHE A 48 3.60 21.11 1.29
N SER A 49 2.66 21.09 2.23
CA SER A 49 2.08 22.33 2.78
C SER A 49 3.06 23.16 3.62
N GLN A 50 4.10 22.55 4.18
CA GLN A 50 5.21 23.30 4.82
C GLN A 50 6.11 24.01 3.80
N ALA A 51 6.06 23.64 2.52
CA ALA A 51 6.73 24.33 1.43
C ALA A 51 5.82 25.43 0.87
N ASP A 52 5.55 26.43 1.71
CA ASP A 52 4.63 27.55 1.49
C ASP A 52 5.04 28.53 0.37
N THR A 53 6.31 28.55 -0.02
CA THR A 53 6.81 29.40 -1.11
C THR A 53 7.24 28.58 -2.31
N SER A 54 7.14 29.16 -3.51
CA SER A 54 7.55 28.54 -4.77
C SER A 54 9.01 28.07 -4.74
N LEU A 55 9.89 28.84 -4.07
CA LEU A 55 11.29 28.46 -3.89
C LEU A 55 11.45 27.23 -2.98
N LYS A 56 10.77 27.20 -1.82
CA LYS A 56 10.82 26.04 -0.92
C LYS A 56 10.25 24.79 -1.59
N ARG A 57 9.16 24.94 -2.36
CA ARG A 57 8.53 23.84 -3.11
C ARG A 57 9.47 23.31 -4.19
N TRP A 58 10.11 24.20 -4.95
CA TRP A 58 11.13 23.81 -5.92
C TRP A 58 12.32 23.10 -5.27
N VAL A 59 12.84 23.60 -4.14
CA VAL A 59 13.93 22.96 -3.39
C VAL A 59 13.52 21.58 -2.88
N LEU A 60 12.30 21.44 -2.34
CA LEU A 60 11.76 20.16 -1.88
C LEU A 60 11.66 19.15 -3.02
N GLU A 61 11.08 19.55 -4.15
CA GLU A 61 10.96 18.69 -5.33
C GLU A 61 12.33 18.28 -5.87
N PHE A 62 13.28 19.22 -5.91
CA PHE A 62 14.66 18.95 -6.32
C PHE A 62 15.37 17.97 -5.37
N ALA A 63 15.25 18.19 -4.07
CA ALA A 63 15.81 17.32 -3.03
C ALA A 63 15.21 15.91 -3.10
N ALA A 64 13.88 15.81 -3.25
CA ALA A 64 13.19 14.55 -3.40
C ALA A 64 13.61 13.81 -4.69
N LYS A 65 13.79 14.54 -5.81
CA LYS A 65 14.28 13.96 -7.07
C LYS A 65 15.70 13.41 -6.93
N ARG A 66 16.59 14.14 -6.24
CA ARG A 66 17.97 13.69 -5.97
C ARG A 66 17.99 12.43 -5.10
N LYS A 67 17.26 12.43 -3.99
CA LYS A 67 17.16 11.24 -3.11
C LYS A 67 16.46 10.06 -3.80
N LYS A 68 15.48 10.31 -4.67
CA LYS A 68 14.85 9.24 -5.47
C LYS A 68 15.86 8.56 -6.41
N ALA A 69 16.78 9.32 -7.01
CA ALA A 69 17.84 8.74 -7.83
C ALA A 69 18.82 7.89 -6.99
N GLU A 70 19.11 8.28 -5.75
CA GLU A 70 19.89 7.46 -4.80
C GLU A 70 19.17 6.14 -4.50
N VAL A 71 17.87 6.20 -4.19
CA VAL A 71 17.03 5.03 -3.94
C VAL A 71 17.02 4.07 -5.14
N GLN A 72 16.93 4.59 -6.36
CA GLN A 72 16.98 3.78 -7.58
C GLN A 72 18.32 3.05 -7.77
N ASN A 73 19.40 3.60 -7.23
CA ASN A 73 20.72 2.97 -7.18
C ASN A 73 20.92 2.09 -5.93
N GLY A 74 19.87 1.85 -5.14
CA GLY A 74 19.91 1.05 -3.92
C GLY A 74 20.47 1.75 -2.69
N ILE A 75 20.69 3.07 -2.76
CA ILE A 75 21.21 3.87 -1.65
C ILE A 75 20.02 4.41 -0.85
N ILE A 76 19.78 3.84 0.32
CA ILE A 76 18.78 4.31 1.28
C ILE A 76 19.49 4.86 2.51
N ARG A 77 19.36 6.17 2.69
CA ARG A 77 20.03 6.92 3.76
C ARG A 77 19.21 8.11 4.24
N ASN A 78 19.44 8.49 5.49
CA ASN A 78 18.80 9.61 6.17
C ASN A 78 19.80 10.69 6.62
N ASP A 79 21.03 10.66 6.13
CA ASP A 79 22.15 11.53 6.54
C ASP A 79 22.71 12.39 5.41
N SER A 80 22.02 12.47 4.27
CA SER A 80 22.44 13.28 3.13
C SER A 80 22.38 14.78 3.43
N LEU A 81 22.98 15.61 2.56
CA LEU A 81 22.87 17.07 2.63
C LEU A 81 21.39 17.52 2.64
N TRP A 82 20.54 16.87 1.87
CA TRP A 82 19.10 17.16 1.81
C TRP A 82 18.36 16.79 3.10
N ASP A 83 18.84 15.76 3.79
CA ASP A 83 18.30 15.39 5.10
C ASP A 83 18.61 16.47 6.12
N LYS A 84 19.87 16.91 6.20
CA LYS A 84 20.30 17.98 7.12
C LYS A 84 19.56 19.30 6.86
N LEU A 85 19.32 19.63 5.59
CA LEU A 85 18.68 20.89 5.20
C LEU A 85 17.15 20.87 5.33
N PHE A 86 16.49 19.75 5.00
CA PHE A 86 15.03 19.71 4.87
C PHE A 86 14.39 18.52 5.59
N PHE A 87 14.83 17.29 5.32
CA PHE A 87 14.08 16.10 5.78
C PHE A 87 14.27 15.75 7.26
N ASN A 88 15.28 16.27 7.95
CA ASN A 88 15.53 16.00 9.37
C ASN A 88 14.31 16.35 10.25
N LYS A 89 13.62 17.46 9.96
CA LYS A 89 12.39 17.83 10.70
C LYS A 89 11.30 16.77 10.57
N ILE A 90 11.16 16.18 9.38
CA ILE A 90 10.15 15.16 9.08
C ILE A 90 10.54 13.83 9.74
N GLN A 91 11.81 13.44 9.62
CA GLN A 91 12.35 12.25 10.27
C GLN A 91 12.22 12.34 11.80
N ALA A 92 12.54 13.49 12.38
CA ALA A 92 12.39 13.77 13.82
C ALA A 92 10.92 13.72 14.27
N SER A 93 9.97 14.12 13.42
CA SER A 93 8.53 14.02 13.73
C SER A 93 8.03 12.58 13.88
N LEU A 94 8.77 11.61 13.33
CA LEU A 94 8.55 10.16 13.48
C LEU A 94 9.51 9.52 14.51
N GLY A 95 10.20 10.34 15.32
CA GLY A 95 11.15 9.87 16.34
C GLY A 95 12.57 9.60 15.84
N GLY A 96 12.87 9.84 14.55
CA GLY A 96 14.22 9.84 13.98
C GLY A 96 14.89 8.46 13.83
N CYS A 97 14.22 7.39 14.23
CA CYS A 97 14.78 6.02 14.23
C CYS A 97 14.10 5.07 13.24
N VAL A 98 13.14 5.54 12.44
CA VAL A 98 12.40 4.70 11.49
C VAL A 98 13.34 4.18 10.41
N ARG A 99 13.42 2.86 10.28
CA ARG A 99 14.22 2.16 9.26
C ARG A 99 13.33 1.46 8.24
N MET A 100 12.09 1.15 8.62
CA MET A 100 11.15 0.39 7.82
C MET A 100 9.73 0.91 8.03
N ILE A 101 9.04 1.14 6.92
CA ILE A 101 7.61 1.38 6.86
C ILE A 101 6.97 0.19 6.19
N VAL A 102 5.84 -0.27 6.72
CA VAL A 102 5.03 -1.32 6.10
C VAL A 102 3.62 -0.78 5.92
N THR A 103 3.13 -0.82 4.69
CA THR A 103 1.78 -0.38 4.35
C THR A 103 0.99 -1.47 3.63
N GLY A 104 -0.33 -1.43 3.78
CA GLY A 104 -1.27 -2.37 3.18
C GLY A 104 -2.70 -1.97 3.52
N ALA A 105 -3.63 -2.93 3.43
CA ALA A 105 -5.07 -2.78 3.68
C ALA A 105 -5.86 -1.89 2.68
N ALA A 106 -5.20 -0.96 2.00
CA ALA A 106 -5.78 -0.16 0.93
C ALA A 106 -4.72 0.14 -0.15
N PRO A 107 -5.13 0.52 -1.37
CA PRO A 107 -4.19 0.95 -2.40
C PRO A 107 -3.37 2.17 -1.96
N ALA A 108 -2.09 2.17 -2.27
CA ALA A 108 -1.21 3.31 -2.04
C ALA A 108 -0.73 3.96 -3.35
N SER A 109 -0.60 5.28 -3.33
CA SER A 109 -0.07 6.03 -4.47
C SER A 109 1.42 5.73 -4.68
N PRO A 110 1.86 5.29 -5.88
CA PRO A 110 3.27 5.07 -6.18
C PRO A 110 4.14 6.32 -5.97
N THR A 111 3.55 7.50 -6.22
CA THR A 111 4.20 8.79 -6.01
C THR A 111 4.47 9.03 -4.52
N VAL A 112 3.48 8.75 -3.66
CA VAL A 112 3.60 8.94 -2.21
C VAL A 112 4.60 7.97 -1.62
N LEU A 113 4.55 6.68 -1.98
CA LEU A 113 5.51 5.68 -1.51
C LEU A 113 6.94 6.00 -1.95
N GLY A 114 7.12 6.38 -3.23
CA GLY A 114 8.42 6.77 -3.76
C GLY A 114 8.98 8.02 -3.08
N PHE A 115 8.14 9.03 -2.85
CA PHE A 115 8.52 10.24 -2.13
C PHE A 115 8.91 9.94 -0.69
N LEU A 116 8.09 9.18 0.06
CA LEU A 116 8.37 8.88 1.46
C LEU A 116 9.61 8.02 1.65
N ARG A 117 9.86 7.06 0.76
CA ARG A 117 11.11 6.27 0.75
C ARG A 117 12.33 7.19 0.64
N ALA A 118 12.26 8.19 -0.26
CA ALA A 118 13.30 9.19 -0.43
C ALA A 118 13.40 10.14 0.78
N ALA A 119 12.29 10.74 1.21
CA ALA A 119 12.24 11.76 2.26
C ALA A 119 12.67 11.21 3.63
N LEU A 120 12.18 10.04 4.00
CA LEU A 120 12.49 9.43 5.30
C LEU A 120 13.81 8.67 5.30
N GLY A 121 14.34 8.33 4.12
CA GLY A 121 15.58 7.57 4.03
C GLY A 121 15.44 6.16 4.61
N CYS A 122 14.26 5.56 4.50
CA CYS A 122 13.93 4.26 5.06
C CYS A 122 13.30 3.35 4.00
N GLN A 123 13.30 2.04 4.28
CA GLN A 123 12.60 1.06 3.45
C GLN A 123 11.10 1.26 3.56
N VAL A 124 10.37 1.18 2.43
CA VAL A 124 8.90 1.24 2.41
C VAL A 124 8.40 -0.01 1.70
N TYR A 125 7.70 -0.87 2.43
CA TYR A 125 7.14 -2.10 1.90
C TYR A 125 5.64 -2.00 1.75
N GLU A 126 5.13 -2.51 0.64
CA GLU A 126 3.70 -2.61 0.37
C GLU A 126 3.33 -4.10 0.40
N GLY A 127 2.30 -4.43 1.15
CA GLY A 127 1.78 -5.79 1.27
C GLY A 127 0.30 -5.84 0.91
N TYR A 128 -0.09 -6.91 0.24
CA TYR A 128 -1.48 -7.23 0.00
C TYR A 128 -1.87 -8.49 0.75
N GLY A 129 -3.08 -8.49 1.26
CA GLY A 129 -3.76 -9.63 1.84
C GLY A 129 -5.00 -9.16 2.58
N GLN A 130 -5.67 -10.13 3.18
CA GLN A 130 -6.96 -9.94 3.84
C GLN A 130 -7.06 -10.83 5.07
N THR A 131 -8.11 -10.65 5.86
CA THR A 131 -8.34 -11.42 7.10
C THR A 131 -8.38 -12.92 6.81
N GLU A 132 -9.01 -13.29 5.70
CA GLU A 132 -9.24 -14.65 5.21
C GLU A 132 -7.94 -15.35 4.78
N CYS A 133 -6.86 -14.60 4.49
CA CYS A 133 -5.50 -15.13 4.26
C CYS A 133 -4.50 -14.84 5.39
N THR A 134 -5.00 -14.55 6.60
CA THR A 134 -4.19 -14.23 7.79
C THR A 134 -3.18 -13.11 7.50
N ALA A 135 -3.70 -11.98 7.04
CA ALA A 135 -3.03 -10.72 6.73
C ALA A 135 -2.17 -10.68 5.45
N GLY A 136 -1.30 -11.66 5.21
CA GLY A 136 -0.29 -11.57 4.15
C GLY A 136 -0.50 -12.56 3.02
N CYS A 137 -0.73 -12.05 1.82
CA CYS A 137 -0.78 -12.82 0.59
C CYS A 137 0.50 -12.56 -0.26
N THR A 138 0.81 -11.29 -0.54
CA THR A 138 2.04 -10.84 -1.21
C THR A 138 2.75 -9.74 -0.43
N PHE A 139 4.04 -9.55 -0.69
CA PHE A 139 4.83 -8.51 -0.05
C PHE A 139 5.96 -8.02 -0.96
N THR A 140 6.22 -6.71 -1.00
CA THR A 140 7.37 -6.19 -1.74
C THR A 140 8.67 -6.65 -1.09
N THR A 141 9.66 -7.00 -1.91
CA THR A 141 10.92 -7.57 -1.46
C THR A 141 11.97 -6.49 -1.18
N PRO A 142 12.90 -6.71 -0.24
CA PRO A 142 14.08 -5.84 -0.11
C PRO A 142 14.84 -5.79 -1.43
N GLY A 143 15.21 -4.59 -1.87
CA GLY A 143 15.84 -4.38 -3.17
C GLY A 143 14.87 -3.97 -4.28
N ASP A 144 13.56 -4.14 -4.08
CA ASP A 144 12.55 -3.60 -4.98
C ASP A 144 12.24 -2.13 -4.64
N TRP A 145 12.71 -1.24 -5.52
CA TRP A 145 12.53 0.21 -5.42
C TRP A 145 11.35 0.71 -6.24
N THR A 146 10.70 -0.19 -6.98
CA THR A 146 9.56 0.17 -7.80
C THR A 146 8.29 0.26 -6.94
N SER A 147 7.22 0.80 -7.50
CA SER A 147 5.97 1.05 -6.78
C SER A 147 4.80 0.86 -7.74
N GLY A 148 3.59 0.67 -7.20
CA GLY A 148 2.41 0.33 -8.00
C GLY A 148 2.23 -1.17 -8.22
N HIS A 149 2.82 -1.98 -7.35
CA HIS A 149 2.61 -3.42 -7.21
C HIS A 149 2.76 -3.77 -5.72
N VAL A 150 2.16 -4.89 -5.30
CA VAL A 150 2.13 -5.37 -3.92
C VAL A 150 3.12 -6.51 -3.68
N GLY A 151 4.10 -6.62 -4.57
CA GLY A 151 5.23 -7.54 -4.48
C GLY A 151 4.95 -8.97 -4.92
N ALA A 152 5.81 -9.89 -4.48
CA ALA A 152 5.74 -11.30 -4.85
C ALA A 152 4.93 -12.11 -3.81
N PRO A 153 4.42 -13.30 -4.17
CA PRO A 153 3.81 -14.22 -3.21
C PRO A 153 4.71 -14.48 -2.00
N LEU A 154 4.13 -14.46 -0.80
CA LEU A 154 4.84 -14.96 0.38
C LEU A 154 5.10 -16.47 0.24
N PRO A 155 6.17 -17.02 0.85
CA PRO A 155 6.53 -18.43 0.67
C PRO A 155 5.46 -19.46 1.05
N CYS A 156 4.50 -19.09 1.91
CA CYS A 156 3.40 -19.95 2.29
C CYS A 156 2.23 -19.94 1.30
N ASN A 157 2.21 -19.02 0.33
CA ASN A 157 1.08 -18.82 -0.57
C ASN A 157 1.34 -19.37 -1.97
N LEU A 158 0.36 -20.11 -2.48
CA LEU A 158 0.12 -20.31 -3.90
C LEU A 158 -0.91 -19.27 -4.34
N ILE A 159 -0.64 -18.57 -5.45
CA ILE A 159 -1.53 -17.56 -6.01
C ILE A 159 -1.77 -17.86 -7.49
N ARG A 160 -3.05 -17.89 -7.89
CA ARG A 160 -3.46 -17.97 -9.29
C ARG A 160 -4.42 -16.84 -9.64
N LEU A 161 -4.58 -16.59 -10.94
CA LEU A 161 -5.65 -15.73 -11.45
C LEU A 161 -6.73 -16.61 -12.06
N LYS A 162 -7.99 -16.31 -11.73
CA LYS A 162 -9.18 -16.93 -12.32
C LYS A 162 -9.87 -15.94 -13.25
N ASP A 163 -10.39 -16.44 -14.36
CA ASP A 163 -11.13 -15.62 -15.32
C ASP A 163 -12.38 -15.01 -14.66
N VAL A 164 -12.65 -13.76 -15.03
CA VAL A 164 -13.85 -13.01 -14.66
C VAL A 164 -14.44 -12.48 -15.96
N GLU A 165 -15.10 -13.38 -16.69
CA GLU A 165 -15.61 -13.15 -18.04
C GLU A 165 -16.58 -11.96 -18.08
N GLU A 166 -17.41 -11.82 -17.05
CA GLU A 166 -18.39 -10.74 -16.92
C GLU A 166 -17.76 -9.34 -16.82
N LEU A 167 -16.47 -9.27 -16.45
CA LEU A 167 -15.67 -8.04 -16.37
C LEU A 167 -14.55 -7.99 -17.44
N ASN A 168 -14.52 -8.92 -18.39
CA ASN A 168 -13.49 -9.06 -19.42
C ASN A 168 -12.04 -9.24 -18.89
N TYR A 169 -11.87 -9.81 -17.71
CA TYR A 169 -10.54 -10.18 -17.19
C TYR A 169 -10.24 -11.66 -17.44
N PHE A 170 -9.09 -11.95 -18.04
CA PHE A 170 -8.69 -13.30 -18.44
C PHE A 170 -7.27 -13.61 -17.99
N ALA A 171 -7.08 -14.74 -17.31
CA ALA A 171 -5.81 -15.21 -16.80
C ALA A 171 -4.78 -15.40 -17.92
N SER A 172 -5.25 -15.71 -19.14
CA SER A 172 -4.42 -15.75 -20.36
C SER A 172 -3.74 -14.41 -20.69
N LYS A 173 -4.33 -13.28 -20.26
CA LYS A 173 -3.75 -11.93 -20.35
C LYS A 173 -2.97 -11.53 -19.09
N GLY A 174 -2.83 -12.45 -18.13
CA GLY A 174 -2.21 -12.19 -16.84
C GLY A 174 -3.07 -11.33 -15.90
N GLU A 175 -4.39 -11.26 -16.12
CA GLU A 175 -5.35 -10.49 -15.32
C GLU A 175 -6.51 -11.37 -14.87
N GLY A 176 -7.08 -11.17 -13.69
CA GLY A 176 -8.21 -11.98 -13.21
C GLY A 176 -8.46 -11.85 -11.72
N GLU A 177 -9.43 -12.60 -11.21
CA GLU A 177 -9.64 -12.72 -9.77
C GLU A 177 -8.42 -13.40 -9.14
N ILE A 178 -7.89 -12.80 -8.08
CA ILE A 178 -6.81 -13.37 -7.30
C ILE A 178 -7.40 -14.49 -6.44
N CYS A 179 -6.89 -15.71 -6.64
CA CYS A 179 -7.21 -16.85 -5.78
C CYS A 179 -5.96 -17.26 -5.00
N VAL A 180 -6.12 -17.52 -3.71
CA VAL A 180 -5.00 -17.80 -2.79
C VAL A 180 -5.19 -19.14 -2.11
N LYS A 181 -4.13 -19.94 -2.02
CA LYS A 181 -4.14 -21.22 -1.31
C LYS A 181 -2.86 -21.36 -0.50
N GLY A 182 -2.97 -21.79 0.75
CA GLY A 182 -1.83 -21.89 1.66
C GLY A 182 -2.26 -22.16 3.10
N PRO A 183 -1.32 -22.49 4.00
CA PRO A 183 -1.62 -22.75 5.41
C PRO A 183 -2.07 -21.50 6.19
N ASN A 184 -1.94 -20.31 5.60
CA ASN A 184 -2.42 -19.04 6.13
C ASN A 184 -3.87 -18.73 5.74
N VAL A 185 -4.48 -19.50 4.83
CA VAL A 185 -5.90 -19.36 4.52
C VAL A 185 -6.73 -19.86 5.69
N PHE A 186 -7.74 -19.08 6.09
CA PHE A 186 -8.64 -19.42 7.19
C PHE A 186 -9.43 -20.72 6.95
N LYS A 187 -10.10 -21.23 7.98
CA LYS A 187 -10.95 -22.42 7.87
C LYS A 187 -12.38 -22.13 7.40
N GLY A 188 -12.74 -20.85 7.30
CA GLY A 188 -14.11 -20.41 7.06
C GLY A 188 -14.60 -19.41 8.10
N TYR A 189 -15.79 -18.91 7.87
CA TYR A 189 -16.48 -17.97 8.75
C TYR A 189 -17.19 -18.71 9.88
N LEU A 190 -17.13 -18.11 11.08
CA LEU A 190 -17.74 -18.70 12.26
C LEU A 190 -19.27 -18.77 12.13
N LYS A 191 -19.83 -19.99 12.13
CA LYS A 191 -21.28 -20.26 12.02
C LYS A 191 -21.92 -19.75 10.72
N ASP A 192 -21.16 -19.66 9.65
CA ASP A 192 -21.64 -19.21 8.34
C ASP A 192 -21.04 -20.10 7.24
N GLU A 193 -21.62 -21.30 7.10
CA GLU A 193 -21.17 -22.29 6.12
C GLU A 193 -21.39 -21.82 4.68
N GLU A 194 -22.49 -21.12 4.43
CA GLU A 194 -22.82 -20.57 3.11
C GLU A 194 -21.72 -19.63 2.61
N LYS A 195 -21.38 -18.59 3.39
CA LYS A 195 -20.27 -17.69 3.00
C LYS A 195 -18.92 -18.40 2.99
N THR A 196 -18.74 -19.44 3.81
CA THR A 196 -17.51 -20.23 3.80
C THR A 196 -17.34 -20.94 2.47
N THR A 197 -18.40 -21.58 1.96
CA THR A 197 -18.39 -22.26 0.66
C THR A 197 -18.38 -21.30 -0.53
N GLU A 198 -18.87 -20.06 -0.36
CA GLU A 198 -18.71 -19.00 -1.36
C GLU A 198 -17.24 -18.55 -1.46
N ALA A 199 -16.56 -18.39 -0.33
CA ALA A 199 -15.18 -17.90 -0.29
C ALA A 199 -14.12 -18.98 -0.56
N LEU A 200 -14.35 -20.23 -0.15
CA LEU A 200 -13.42 -21.35 -0.32
C LEU A 200 -13.99 -22.39 -1.28
N ASP A 201 -13.27 -22.66 -2.36
CA ASP A 201 -13.63 -23.75 -3.27
C ASP A 201 -13.28 -25.13 -2.69
N GLN A 202 -13.75 -26.18 -3.36
CA GLN A 202 -13.53 -27.58 -2.96
C GLN A 202 -12.05 -27.99 -2.98
N GLU A 203 -11.22 -27.27 -3.73
CA GLU A 203 -9.77 -27.48 -3.79
C GLU A 203 -9.02 -26.68 -2.71
N GLY A 204 -9.71 -25.87 -1.91
CA GLY A 204 -9.14 -25.03 -0.86
C GLY A 204 -8.53 -23.72 -1.36
N TRP A 205 -8.94 -23.22 -2.52
CA TRP A 205 -8.62 -21.86 -2.94
C TRP A 205 -9.60 -20.86 -2.33
N LEU A 206 -9.04 -19.80 -1.77
CA LEU A 206 -9.75 -18.60 -1.36
C LEU A 206 -9.99 -17.69 -2.57
N HIS A 207 -11.26 -17.48 -2.90
CA HIS A 207 -11.72 -16.45 -3.82
C HIS A 207 -11.68 -15.09 -3.12
N THR A 208 -10.71 -14.26 -3.47
CA THR A 208 -10.50 -12.98 -2.75
C THR A 208 -11.52 -11.91 -3.11
N GLY A 209 -12.22 -12.06 -4.24
CA GLY A 209 -13.04 -10.99 -4.80
C GLY A 209 -12.22 -9.77 -5.26
N ASP A 210 -10.89 -9.88 -5.36
CA ASP A 210 -9.99 -8.83 -5.84
C ASP A 210 -9.45 -9.16 -7.23
N ILE A 211 -9.41 -8.17 -8.11
CA ILE A 211 -8.84 -8.29 -9.44
C ILE A 211 -7.36 -7.92 -9.39
N GLY A 212 -6.51 -8.83 -9.87
CA GLY A 212 -5.07 -8.68 -9.93
C GLY A 212 -4.52 -8.78 -11.33
N LYS A 213 -3.28 -8.31 -11.48
CA LYS A 213 -2.46 -8.45 -12.69
C LYS A 213 -1.06 -8.90 -12.33
N TRP A 214 -0.57 -9.94 -12.99
CA TRP A 214 0.85 -10.29 -12.95
C TRP A 214 1.65 -9.33 -13.81
N LEU A 215 2.71 -8.76 -13.23
CA LEU A 215 3.69 -7.97 -13.95
C LEU A 215 4.83 -8.87 -14.47
N PRO A 216 5.54 -8.47 -15.55
CA PRO A 216 6.61 -9.28 -16.14
C PRO A 216 7.75 -9.65 -15.17
N ASN A 217 7.93 -8.89 -14.09
CA ASN A 217 8.92 -9.15 -13.05
C ASN A 217 8.45 -10.15 -11.97
N GLY A 218 7.28 -10.79 -12.15
CA GLY A 218 6.72 -11.76 -11.20
C GLY A 218 6.05 -11.13 -9.98
N THR A 219 5.82 -9.81 -9.98
CA THR A 219 5.09 -9.13 -8.91
C THR A 219 3.60 -9.00 -9.24
N LEU A 220 2.77 -8.99 -8.20
CA LEU A 220 1.33 -8.81 -8.33
C LEU A 220 0.97 -7.33 -8.22
N LYS A 221 0.07 -6.87 -9.09
CA LYS A 221 -0.54 -5.55 -9.01
C LYS A 221 -2.04 -5.70 -8.77
N ILE A 222 -2.59 -4.98 -7.80
CA ILE A 222 -4.03 -4.92 -7.57
C ILE A 222 -4.65 -3.91 -8.55
N ILE A 223 -5.75 -4.30 -9.18
CA ILE A 223 -6.53 -3.44 -10.08
C ILE A 223 -7.65 -2.77 -9.30
N ASP A 224 -8.58 -3.55 -8.76
CA ASP A 224 -9.70 -3.09 -7.93
C ASP A 224 -10.43 -4.31 -7.32
N ARG A 225 -11.46 -4.08 -6.50
CA ARG A 225 -12.39 -5.08 -5.98
C ARG A 225 -13.41 -5.45 -7.06
N LYS A 226 -13.63 -6.75 -7.28
CA LYS A 226 -14.62 -7.28 -8.26
C LYS A 226 -16.00 -6.65 -8.09
N LYS A 227 -16.44 -6.45 -6.84
CA LYS A 227 -17.76 -5.86 -6.51
C LYS A 227 -17.81 -4.33 -6.70
N HIS A 228 -16.68 -3.63 -6.79
CA HIS A 228 -16.63 -2.18 -6.96
C HIS A 228 -16.48 -1.75 -8.42
N ILE A 229 -16.11 -2.65 -9.33
CA ILE A 229 -16.05 -2.36 -10.76
C ILE A 229 -17.46 -2.27 -11.33
N PHE A 230 -17.80 -1.14 -11.95
CA PHE A 230 -19.07 -0.96 -12.64
C PHE A 230 -18.88 -0.76 -14.14
N LYS A 231 -19.91 -1.11 -14.89
CA LYS A 231 -19.95 -0.96 -16.36
C LYS A 231 -20.77 0.27 -16.71
N LEU A 232 -20.24 1.14 -17.57
CA LEU A 232 -20.98 2.28 -18.14
C LEU A 232 -21.97 1.80 -19.22
N ALA A 233 -22.95 2.64 -19.57
CA ALA A 233 -23.93 2.33 -20.61
C ALA A 233 -23.29 1.96 -21.96
N GLN A 234 -22.10 2.51 -22.27
CA GLN A 234 -21.33 2.25 -23.48
C GLN A 234 -20.49 0.96 -23.43
N GLY A 235 -20.54 0.26 -22.29
CA GLY A 235 -19.93 -1.05 -22.09
C GLY A 235 -18.50 -1.05 -21.53
N GLU A 236 -17.96 0.12 -21.23
CA GLU A 236 -16.65 0.30 -20.60
C GLU A 236 -16.72 -0.05 -19.11
N TYR A 237 -15.68 -0.71 -18.59
CA TYR A 237 -15.58 -1.07 -17.18
C TYR A 237 -14.70 -0.08 -16.44
N ILE A 238 -15.21 0.44 -15.33
CA ILE A 238 -14.57 1.48 -14.53
C ILE A 238 -14.25 0.93 -13.14
N ALA A 239 -12.99 1.13 -12.75
CA ALA A 239 -12.46 0.89 -11.41
C ALA A 239 -12.49 2.21 -10.62
N PRO A 240 -13.51 2.48 -9.78
CA PRO A 240 -13.66 3.77 -9.09
C PRO A 240 -12.49 4.08 -8.18
N GLU A 241 -11.96 3.11 -7.44
CA GLU A 241 -10.86 3.35 -6.49
C GLU A 241 -9.61 3.87 -7.20
N LYS A 242 -9.37 3.40 -8.44
CA LYS A 242 -8.28 3.91 -9.27
C LYS A 242 -8.47 5.40 -9.59
N ILE A 243 -9.69 5.82 -9.89
CA ILE A 243 -10.04 7.20 -10.21
C ILE A 243 -9.92 8.09 -8.96
N GLU A 244 -10.45 7.62 -7.83
CA GLU A 244 -10.36 8.28 -6.53
C GLU A 244 -8.90 8.55 -6.14
N ASN A 245 -8.03 7.55 -6.28
CA ASN A 245 -6.58 7.66 -5.99
C ASN A 245 -5.82 8.64 -6.90
N ILE A 246 -6.37 8.99 -8.05
CA ILE A 246 -5.84 10.03 -8.95
C ILE A 246 -6.34 11.40 -8.50
N TYR A 247 -7.65 11.58 -8.33
CA TYR A 247 -8.26 12.88 -8.05
C TYR A 247 -8.08 13.37 -6.62
N ILE A 248 -7.89 12.48 -5.64
CA ILE A 248 -7.59 12.86 -4.25
C ILE A 248 -6.28 13.66 -4.12
N ARG A 249 -5.46 13.70 -5.18
CA ARG A 249 -4.22 14.48 -5.23
C ARG A 249 -4.42 15.94 -5.65
N SER A 250 -5.64 16.30 -6.09
CA SER A 250 -5.95 17.66 -6.48
C SER A 250 -6.03 18.52 -5.22
N ASP A 251 -5.27 19.62 -5.17
CA ASP A 251 -5.21 20.54 -4.02
C ASP A 251 -6.60 20.91 -3.41
N PRO A 252 -7.68 21.15 -4.18
CA PRO A 252 -9.01 21.43 -3.61
C PRO A 252 -9.76 20.21 -3.02
N VAL A 253 -9.28 18.99 -3.21
CA VAL A 253 -10.01 17.75 -2.87
C VAL A 253 -9.50 17.16 -1.56
N ALA A 254 -10.28 17.31 -0.47
CA ALA A 254 -9.95 16.70 0.82
C ALA A 254 -10.37 15.22 0.90
N GLN A 255 -11.50 14.87 0.28
CA GLN A 255 -12.05 13.52 0.17
C GLN A 255 -12.81 13.41 -1.16
N ILE A 256 -12.86 12.20 -1.73
CA ILE A 256 -13.59 11.93 -2.97
C ILE A 256 -14.32 10.59 -2.83
N TYR A 257 -15.48 10.50 -3.48
CA TYR A 257 -16.22 9.27 -3.70
C TYR A 257 -16.68 9.26 -5.16
N VAL A 258 -16.35 8.22 -5.90
CA VAL A 258 -16.75 8.06 -7.31
C VAL A 258 -17.99 7.19 -7.35
N HIS A 259 -19.07 7.75 -7.89
CA HIS A 259 -20.31 7.05 -8.17
C HIS A 259 -20.46 6.82 -9.68
N GLY A 260 -20.93 5.65 -10.06
CA GLY A 260 -21.33 5.34 -11.43
C GLY A 260 -22.63 4.56 -11.44
N ASP A 261 -23.50 4.88 -12.39
CA ASP A 261 -24.76 4.20 -12.65
C ASP A 261 -24.64 3.49 -14.00
N SER A 262 -24.94 2.19 -14.04
CA SER A 262 -24.87 1.39 -15.27
C SER A 262 -26.00 1.68 -16.25
N LEU A 263 -27.00 2.47 -15.84
CA LEU A 263 -28.16 2.85 -16.66
C LEU A 263 -28.10 4.28 -17.21
N GLN A 264 -27.06 5.05 -16.87
CA GLN A 264 -26.81 6.43 -17.35
C GLN A 264 -25.51 6.49 -18.15
#